data_AF-A0A7G9YIB8-F1
#
_entry.id   AF-A0A7G9YIB8-F1
#
_cell.length_a   1.000
_cell.length_b   1.000
_cell.length_c   1.000
_cell.angle_alpha   90.00
_cell.angle_beta   90.00
_cell.angle_gamma   90.00
#
_symmetry.space_group_name_H-M   'P 1'
#
loop_
_entity.id
_entity.type
_entity.pdbx_description
1 polymer ?
#
loop_
_entity_poly.entity_id
_entity_poly.type
_entity_poly.pdbx_seq_one_letter_code
_entity_poly.pdbx_strand_id
1 'polypeptide(L)'
;MVGCCSVEYVGRARSTLGWGERIVIVKPDGSVLVHQRVGREPVNWQPPDTRVRYQTETDDGTALFVIYSYRFKPPEKMYVRFKNIETISAHMLRDDQALQITGAESDIADRIMSNPSVIEEGLRITDREKQTRSGAIDLYGIDRDHTPAIIEIKRSQPTPSAVY
;
A
#
# COMPACT_ATOMS: atom_id res chain seq x y z
N MET A 1 12.97 3.05 15.33
CA MET A 1 14.24 2.47 15.84
C MET A 1 15.21 2.36 14.69
N VAL A 2 16.51 2.52 14.96
CA VAL A 2 17.59 2.35 13.99
C VAL A 2 18.63 1.42 14.59
N GLY A 3 19.14 0.49 13.78
CA GLY A 3 20.21 -0.41 14.19
C GLY A 3 20.37 -1.63 13.29
N CYS A 4 21.35 -2.48 13.61
CA CYS A 4 21.63 -3.71 12.88
C CYS A 4 20.63 -4.81 13.25
N CYS A 5 19.78 -5.18 12.28
CA CYS A 5 18.76 -6.20 12.44
C CYS A 5 18.73 -7.23 11.31
N SER A 6 17.99 -8.31 11.49
CA SER A 6 17.59 -9.25 10.44
C SER A 6 16.06 -9.33 10.41
N VAL A 7 15.51 -9.72 9.26
CA VAL A 7 14.06 -9.89 9.07
C VAL A 7 13.75 -11.28 8.54
N GLU A 8 12.72 -11.90 9.10
CA GLU A 8 12.12 -13.11 8.57
C GLU A 8 10.62 -12.88 8.44
N TYR A 9 10.06 -13.17 7.26
CA TYR A 9 8.65 -13.02 6.96
C TYR A 9 8.07 -14.29 6.36
N VAL A 10 6.89 -14.68 6.85
CA VAL A 10 6.11 -15.83 6.38
C VAL A 10 4.65 -15.43 6.29
N GLY A 11 4.07 -15.48 5.09
CA GLY A 11 2.68 -15.10 4.84
C GLY A 11 2.27 -15.43 3.41
N ARG A 12 1.68 -14.47 2.69
CA ARG A 12 1.38 -14.61 1.24
C ARG A 12 2.62 -14.93 0.38
N ALA A 13 3.79 -14.59 0.89
CA ALA A 13 5.09 -14.97 0.36
C ALA A 13 6.00 -15.35 1.53
N ARG A 14 7.24 -15.76 1.22
CA ARG A 14 8.29 -15.95 2.22
C ARG A 14 9.49 -15.10 1.85
N SER A 15 10.07 -14.40 2.83
CA SER A 15 11.32 -13.67 2.62
C SER A 15 12.20 -13.71 3.86
N THR A 16 13.51 -13.67 3.62
CA THR A 16 14.53 -13.50 4.65
C THR A 16 15.44 -12.34 4.24
N LEU A 17 15.88 -11.58 5.22
CA LEU A 17 16.76 -10.45 5.02
C LEU A 17 17.83 -10.47 6.11
N GLY A 18 19.08 -10.66 5.70
CA GLY A 18 20.21 -10.82 6.60
C GLY A 18 20.54 -9.59 7.44
N TRP A 19 21.54 -9.74 8.33
CA TRP A 19 22.01 -8.66 9.20
C TRP A 19 22.40 -7.40 8.43
N GLY A 20 22.00 -6.24 8.94
CA GLY A 20 22.29 -4.94 8.34
C GLY A 20 21.53 -3.81 9.03
N GLU A 21 22.01 -2.58 8.85
CA GLU A 21 21.42 -1.38 9.46
C GLU A 21 20.11 -0.99 8.76
N ARG A 22 19.05 -0.82 9.55
CA ARG A 22 17.71 -0.52 9.04
C ARG A 22 16.97 0.44 9.94
N ILE A 23 16.05 1.16 9.33
CA ILE A 23 15.05 1.96 10.04
C ILE A 23 13.81 1.09 10.19
N VAL A 24 13.36 0.90 11.43
CA VAL A 24 12.15 0.15 11.74
C VAL A 24 11.16 1.06 12.45
N ILE A 25 9.97 1.19 11.86
CA ILE A 25 8.86 2.00 12.36
C ILE A 25 7.75 1.04 12.76
N VAL A 26 7.27 1.18 14.00
CA VAL A 26 6.06 0.51 14.48
C VAL A 26 5.04 1.61 14.81
N LYS A 27 3.87 1.55 14.18
CA LYS A 27 2.80 2.53 14.36
C LYS A 27 1.75 2.04 15.37
N PRO A 28 0.97 2.95 15.99
CA PRO A 28 -0.09 2.57 16.93
C PRO A 28 -1.20 1.67 16.34
N ASP A 29 -1.44 1.76 15.03
CA ASP A 29 -2.40 0.92 14.30
C ASP A 29 -1.89 -0.52 14.05
N GLY A 30 -0.68 -0.84 14.51
CA GLY A 30 -0.03 -2.13 14.34
C GLY A 30 0.85 -2.25 13.10
N SER A 31 0.87 -1.24 12.21
CA SER A 31 1.73 -1.27 11.02
C SER A 31 3.20 -1.35 11.43
N VAL A 32 3.95 -2.24 10.77
CA VAL A 32 5.40 -2.36 10.93
C VAL A 32 6.05 -2.12 9.58
N LEU A 33 7.01 -1.20 9.51
CA LEU A 33 7.73 -0.85 8.28
C LEU A 33 9.23 -1.03 8.52
N VAL A 34 9.91 -1.75 7.62
CA VAL A 34 11.36 -1.92 7.63
C VAL A 34 11.95 -1.30 6.37
N HIS A 35 12.81 -0.30 6.53
CA HIS A 35 13.50 0.37 5.42
C HIS A 35 15.01 0.10 5.46
N GLN A 36 15.58 -0.11 4.27
CA GLN A 36 17.02 0.00 4.06
C GLN A 36 17.42 1.47 3.80
N ARG A 37 18.72 1.71 3.60
CA ARG A 37 19.28 3.03 3.31
C ARG A 37 18.69 3.71 2.07
N VAL A 38 18.25 2.93 1.09
CA VAL A 38 17.77 3.42 -0.22
C VAL A 38 16.40 2.82 -0.55
N GLY A 39 15.67 3.51 -1.42
CA GLY A 39 14.33 3.10 -1.86
C GLY A 39 13.23 3.82 -1.09
N ARG A 40 12.14 4.11 -1.81
CA ARG A 40 10.95 4.75 -1.24
C ARG A 40 10.14 3.77 -0.39
N GLU A 41 10.00 2.54 -0.87
CA GLU A 41 9.16 1.53 -0.23
C GLU A 41 9.89 0.81 0.91
N PRO A 42 9.16 0.34 1.94
CA PRO A 42 9.70 -0.60 2.90
C PRO A 42 10.07 -1.91 2.21
N VAL A 43 11.21 -2.50 2.59
CA VAL A 43 11.66 -3.80 2.07
C VAL A 43 10.88 -4.97 2.68
N ASN A 44 10.35 -4.79 3.89
CA ASN A 44 9.42 -5.69 4.56
C ASN A 44 8.42 -4.86 5.38
N TRP A 45 7.17 -5.29 5.41
CA TRP A 45 6.15 -4.57 6.17
C TRP A 45 5.00 -5.49 6.62
N GLN A 46 4.24 -5.01 7.59
CA GLN A 46 2.93 -5.54 7.99
C GLN A 46 1.90 -4.40 8.00
N PRO A 47 0.66 -4.63 7.52
CA PRO A 47 -0.39 -3.62 7.46
C PRO A 47 -0.88 -3.21 8.85
N PRO A 48 -1.77 -2.19 8.91
CA PRO A 48 -2.66 -1.97 10.05
C PRO A 48 -3.39 -3.25 10.48
N ASP A 49 -3.91 -3.24 11.71
CA ASP A 49 -4.58 -4.37 12.37
C ASP A 49 -3.67 -5.59 12.62
N THR A 50 -2.35 -5.36 12.63
CA THR A 50 -1.35 -6.36 13.00
C THR A 50 -1.05 -6.30 14.49
N ARG A 51 -1.01 -7.46 15.16
CA ARG A 51 -0.60 -7.53 16.57
C ARG A 51 0.91 -7.54 16.67
N VAL A 52 1.47 -6.58 17.40
CA VAL A 52 2.92 -6.47 17.62
C VAL A 52 3.25 -6.84 19.07
N ARG A 53 4.30 -7.65 19.26
CA ARG A 53 4.86 -8.04 20.54
C ARG A 53 6.37 -7.81 20.53
N TYR A 54 6.91 -7.52 21.70
CA TYR A 54 8.34 -7.33 21.91
C TYR A 54 8.84 -8.43 22.83
N GLN A 55 9.96 -9.05 22.47
CA GLN A 55 10.57 -10.13 23.24
C GLN A 55 12.09 -10.07 23.14
N THR A 56 12.75 -10.86 23.97
CA THR A 56 14.20 -11.08 23.90
C THR A 56 14.44 -12.51 23.48
N GLU A 57 15.33 -12.71 22.52
CA GLU A 57 15.85 -14.02 22.12
C GLU A 57 17.35 -14.09 22.45
N THR A 58 17.93 -15.28 22.44
CA THR A 58 19.39 -15.46 22.57
C THR A 58 19.90 -16.20 21.34
N ASP A 59 20.95 -15.67 20.72
CA ASP A 59 21.64 -16.24 19.57
C ASP A 59 23.15 -16.26 19.86
N ASP A 60 23.73 -17.46 19.99
CA ASP A 60 25.14 -17.68 20.34
C ASP A 60 25.61 -16.85 21.57
N GLY A 61 24.83 -16.91 22.65
CA GLY A 61 25.09 -16.15 23.89
C GLY A 61 24.84 -14.64 23.80
N THR A 62 24.43 -14.13 22.63
CA THR A 62 24.08 -12.71 22.43
C THR A 62 22.58 -12.51 22.58
N ALA A 63 22.16 -11.57 23.44
CA ALA A 63 20.75 -11.19 23.56
C ALA A 63 20.31 -10.37 22.34
N LEU A 64 19.18 -10.76 21.75
CA LEU A 64 18.56 -10.07 20.63
C LEU A 64 17.25 -9.43 21.08
N PHE A 65 17.03 -8.17 20.71
CA PHE A 65 15.70 -7.56 20.84
C PHE A 65 14.85 -7.91 19.63
N VAL A 66 13.65 -8.43 19.84
CA VAL A 66 12.81 -8.97 18.78
C VAL A 66 11.46 -8.27 18.75
N ILE A 67 11.13 -7.71 17.59
CA ILE A 67 9.78 -7.32 17.24
C ILE A 67 9.14 -8.50 16.51
N TYR A 68 8.13 -9.10 17.13
CA TYR A 68 7.29 -10.09 16.50
C TYR A 68 5.95 -9.47 16.13
N SER A 69 5.59 -9.55 14.86
CA SER A 69 4.32 -9.02 14.36
C SER A 69 3.52 -10.11 13.65
N TYR A 70 2.23 -10.17 13.96
CA TYR A 70 1.34 -11.22 13.50
C TYR A 70 -0.02 -10.67 13.07
N ARG A 71 -0.43 -11.05 11.86
CA ARG A 71 -1.72 -10.75 11.25
C ARG A 71 -2.50 -12.05 11.08
N PHE A 72 -3.82 -12.01 11.30
CA PHE A 72 -4.67 -13.21 11.25
C PHE A 72 -5.27 -13.49 9.87
N LYS A 73 -5.57 -12.46 9.08
CA LYS A 73 -6.32 -12.60 7.82
C LYS A 73 -5.71 -11.74 6.70
N PRO A 74 -4.96 -12.36 5.75
CA PRO A 74 -4.42 -13.72 5.84
C PRO A 74 -3.43 -13.88 7.01
N PRO A 75 -3.12 -15.13 7.43
CA PRO A 75 -2.08 -15.38 8.42
C PRO A 75 -0.71 -14.95 7.91
N GLU A 76 -0.11 -13.95 8.55
CA GLU A 76 1.22 -13.43 8.18
C GLU A 76 2.02 -13.16 9.46
N LYS A 77 3.28 -13.57 9.48
CA LYS A 77 4.22 -13.43 10.61
C LYS A 77 5.47 -12.72 10.13
N MET A 78 5.97 -11.78 10.92
CA MET A 78 7.27 -11.16 10.68
C MET A 78 8.05 -11.01 11.99
N TYR A 79 9.30 -11.45 11.96
CA TYR A 79 10.28 -11.25 13.02
C TYR A 79 11.31 -10.23 12.55
N VAL A 80 11.51 -9.19 13.35
CA VAL A 80 12.64 -8.27 13.19
C VAL A 80 13.52 -8.41 14.42
N ARG A 81 14.72 -8.97 14.25
CA ARG A 81 15.66 -9.26 15.34
C ARG A 81 16.79 -8.27 15.29
N PHE A 82 17.03 -7.52 16.36
CA PHE A 82 18.13 -6.57 16.48
C PHE A 82 19.29 -7.18 17.26
N LYS A 83 20.49 -7.14 16.68
CA LYS A 83 21.76 -7.41 17.39
C LYS A 83 22.27 -6.17 18.12
N ASN A 84 22.05 -5.00 17.52
CA ASN A 84 22.39 -3.71 18.11
C ASN A 84 21.29 -2.71 17.78
N ILE A 85 20.93 -1.86 18.74
CA ILE A 85 20.02 -0.74 18.53
C ILE A 85 20.79 0.54 18.80
N GLU A 86 21.04 1.31 17.76
CA GLU A 86 21.73 2.60 17.85
C GLU A 86 20.81 3.70 18.35
N THR A 87 19.51 3.62 18.03
CA THR A 87 18.54 4.63 18.45
C THR A 87 17.14 4.04 18.60
N ILE A 88 16.50 4.35 19.73
CA ILE A 88 15.06 4.18 19.95
C ILE A 88 14.46 5.55 20.17
N SER A 89 13.37 5.84 19.46
CA SER A 89 12.54 7.01 19.74
C SER A 89 11.09 6.58 19.75
N ALA A 90 10.32 7.16 20.67
CA ALA A 90 8.91 6.89 20.86
C ALA A 90 8.16 8.22 20.95
N HIS A 91 7.09 8.37 20.17
CA HIS A 91 6.30 9.59 20.09
C HIS A 91 4.81 9.26 20.05
N MET A 92 4.01 10.07 20.75
CA MET A 92 2.55 10.08 20.60
C MET A 92 2.18 11.18 19.60
N LEU A 93 1.96 10.79 18.35
CA LEU A 93 1.50 11.70 17.32
C LEU A 93 0.02 12.04 17.54
N ARG A 94 -0.36 13.28 17.25
CA ARG A 94 -1.75 13.75 17.26
C ARG A 94 -2.02 14.35 15.90
N ASP A 95 -2.89 13.70 15.14
CA ASP A 95 -3.27 14.11 13.80
C ASP A 95 -4.72 13.66 13.55
N ASP A 96 -5.57 14.62 13.25
CA ASP A 96 -7.00 14.46 12.97
C ASP A 96 -7.36 14.89 11.53
N GLN A 97 -6.35 15.19 10.72
CA GLN A 97 -6.54 15.65 9.35
C GLN A 97 -6.63 14.47 8.39
N ALA A 98 -7.54 14.57 7.42
CA ALA A 98 -7.60 13.65 6.29
C ALA A 98 -6.72 14.18 5.15
N LEU A 99 -5.94 13.30 4.54
CA LEU A 99 -5.19 13.62 3.32
C LEU A 99 -6.18 14.02 2.21
N GLN A 100 -6.06 15.25 1.72
CA GLN A 100 -6.79 15.72 0.55
C GLN A 100 -5.93 15.47 -0.69
N ILE A 101 -6.41 14.62 -1.60
CA ILE A 101 -5.75 14.36 -2.88
C ILE A 101 -6.55 15.07 -3.96
N THR A 102 -5.89 15.95 -4.71
CA THR A 102 -6.45 16.60 -5.90
C THR A 102 -5.76 16.06 -7.16
N GLY A 103 -6.49 15.92 -8.25
CA GLY A 103 -6.00 15.29 -9.48
C GLY A 103 -6.01 13.76 -9.41
N ALA A 104 -6.92 13.19 -8.61
CA ALA A 104 -7.17 11.75 -8.61
C ALA A 104 -7.93 11.34 -9.87
N GLU A 105 -7.92 10.03 -10.19
CA GLU A 105 -8.70 9.48 -11.32
C GLU A 105 -10.20 9.73 -11.13
N SER A 106 -10.67 9.77 -9.87
CA SER A 106 -12.04 10.18 -9.53
C SER A 106 -12.36 11.60 -10.00
N ASP A 107 -11.43 12.54 -9.90
CA ASP A 107 -11.66 13.94 -10.29
C ASP A 107 -11.77 14.04 -11.82
N ILE A 108 -11.00 13.22 -12.55
CA ILE A 108 -11.11 13.10 -14.01
C ILE A 108 -12.46 12.48 -14.39
N ALA A 109 -12.89 11.43 -13.68
CA ALA A 109 -14.19 10.81 -13.89
C ALA A 109 -15.33 11.81 -13.67
N ASP A 110 -15.29 12.56 -12.56
CA ASP A 110 -16.28 13.59 -12.24
C ASP A 110 -16.32 14.69 -13.31
N ARG A 111 -15.16 15.09 -13.83
CA ARG A 111 -15.06 16.06 -14.93
C ARG A 111 -15.74 15.52 -16.20
N ILE A 112 -15.46 14.28 -16.60
CA ILE A 112 -16.06 13.65 -17.79
C ILE A 112 -17.57 13.49 -17.60
N MET A 113 -18.03 13.05 -16.43
CA MET A 113 -19.47 12.91 -16.14
C MET A 113 -20.20 14.26 -16.18
N SER A 114 -19.58 15.32 -15.66
CA SER A 114 -20.17 16.66 -15.65
C SER A 114 -20.22 17.32 -17.04
N ASN A 115 -19.31 16.94 -17.94
CA ASN A 115 -19.25 17.44 -19.30
C ASN A 115 -18.71 16.37 -20.27
N PRO A 116 -19.55 15.41 -20.70
CA PRO A 116 -19.11 14.31 -21.56
C PRO A 116 -18.55 14.76 -22.90
N SER A 117 -18.95 15.94 -23.40
CA SER A 117 -18.43 16.56 -24.63
C SER A 117 -16.92 16.84 -24.59
N VAL A 118 -16.25 16.73 -23.43
CA VAL A 118 -14.78 16.78 -23.35
C VAL A 118 -14.10 15.61 -24.06
N ILE A 119 -14.82 14.48 -24.21
CA ILE A 119 -14.37 13.30 -24.96
C ILE A 119 -14.82 13.44 -26.41
N GLU A 120 -16.13 13.52 -26.64
CA GLU A 120 -16.72 13.72 -27.96
C GLU A 120 -18.14 14.27 -27.87
N GLU A 121 -18.59 14.98 -28.90
CA GLU A 121 -19.90 15.61 -28.94
C GLU A 121 -21.03 14.58 -29.03
N GLY A 122 -22.05 14.73 -28.18
CA GLY A 122 -23.21 13.83 -28.14
C GLY A 122 -23.03 12.56 -27.29
N LEU A 123 -21.85 12.36 -26.70
CA LEU A 123 -21.60 11.30 -25.72
C LEU A 123 -22.48 11.48 -24.48
N ARG A 124 -23.05 10.39 -24.00
CA ARG A 124 -23.84 10.33 -22.76
C ARG A 124 -23.32 9.24 -21.85
N ILE A 125 -22.79 9.61 -20.70
CA ILE A 125 -22.39 8.65 -19.67
C ILE A 125 -23.64 8.13 -18.95
N THR A 126 -23.80 6.82 -18.88
CA THR A 126 -24.96 6.16 -18.25
C THR A 126 -24.61 5.49 -16.93
N ASP A 127 -23.38 5.01 -16.77
CA ASP A 127 -22.94 4.30 -15.57
C ASP A 127 -21.51 4.69 -15.17
N ARG A 128 -21.25 4.72 -13.86
CA ARG A 128 -19.93 4.82 -13.24
C ARG A 128 -19.62 3.52 -12.51
N GLU A 129 -18.39 3.02 -12.60
CA GLU A 129 -17.93 1.76 -11.99
C GLU A 129 -18.85 0.57 -12.34
N LYS A 130 -19.21 0.46 -13.62
CA LYS A 130 -20.14 -0.57 -14.10
C LYS A 130 -19.50 -1.95 -13.96
N GLN A 131 -20.07 -2.76 -13.07
CA GLN A 131 -19.61 -4.13 -12.86
C GLN A 131 -19.95 -5.00 -14.08
N THR A 132 -18.94 -5.73 -14.58
CA THR A 132 -19.11 -6.71 -15.65
C THR A 132 -18.55 -8.07 -15.23
N ARG A 133 -18.70 -9.09 -16.09
CA ARG A 133 -18.10 -10.41 -15.84
C ARG A 133 -16.57 -10.39 -15.85
N SER A 134 -15.97 -9.40 -16.51
CA SER A 134 -14.52 -9.33 -16.72
C SER A 134 -13.83 -8.30 -15.80
N GLY A 135 -14.59 -7.57 -14.97
CA GLY A 135 -14.08 -6.48 -14.15
C GLY A 135 -15.02 -5.28 -14.16
N ALA A 136 -14.64 -4.25 -13.41
CA ALA A 136 -15.36 -2.98 -13.39
C ALA A 136 -14.88 -2.09 -14.55
N ILE A 137 -15.82 -1.42 -15.21
CA ILE A 137 -15.54 -0.35 -16.19
C ILE A 137 -15.64 0.99 -15.45
N ASP A 138 -14.63 1.86 -15.59
CA ASP A 138 -14.62 3.17 -14.92
C ASP A 138 -15.84 4.01 -15.30
N LEU A 139 -16.04 4.30 -16.60
CA LEU A 139 -17.25 4.94 -17.11
C LEU A 139 -17.79 4.20 -18.33
N TYR A 140 -19.10 4.02 -18.36
CA TYR A 140 -19.82 3.45 -19.50
C TYR A 140 -20.86 4.46 -20.01
N GLY A 141 -20.93 4.60 -21.32
CA GLY A 141 -21.82 5.54 -21.98
C GLY A 141 -22.29 5.07 -23.35
N ILE A 142 -22.98 5.97 -24.04
CA ILE A 142 -23.50 5.78 -25.39
C ILE A 142 -23.16 7.03 -26.18
N ASP A 143 -22.55 6.88 -27.36
CA ASP A 143 -22.22 7.98 -28.26
C ASP A 143 -23.45 8.53 -29.00
N ARG A 144 -23.23 9.52 -29.88
CA ARG A 144 -24.30 10.14 -30.68
C ARG A 144 -24.97 9.15 -31.64
N ASP A 145 -24.25 8.13 -32.08
CA ASP A 145 -24.71 7.14 -33.06
C ASP A 145 -25.30 5.88 -32.38
N HIS A 146 -25.57 5.97 -31.07
CA HIS A 146 -26.11 4.91 -30.22
C HIS A 146 -25.17 3.70 -30.02
N THR A 147 -23.86 3.89 -30.20
CA THR A 147 -22.84 2.87 -29.94
C THR A 147 -22.40 2.91 -28.48
N PRO A 148 -22.29 1.75 -27.79
CA PRO A 148 -21.69 1.68 -26.47
C PRO A 148 -20.25 2.21 -26.44
N ALA A 149 -19.97 3.11 -25.50
CA ALA A 149 -18.64 3.65 -25.24
C ALA A 149 -18.15 3.20 -23.85
N ILE A 150 -16.89 2.73 -23.80
CA ILE A 150 -16.20 2.35 -22.58
C ILE A 150 -15.02 3.30 -22.42
N ILE A 151 -14.92 3.94 -21.25
CA ILE A 151 -13.86 4.91 -20.96
C ILE A 151 -13.13 4.41 -19.72
N GLU A 152 -11.87 4.03 -19.92
CA GLU A 152 -10.92 3.70 -18.86
C GLU A 152 -10.12 4.96 -18.51
N ILE A 153 -10.05 5.29 -17.22
CA ILE A 153 -9.44 6.52 -16.74
C ILE A 153 -8.09 6.20 -16.13
N LYS A 154 -7.07 6.95 -16.56
CA LYS A 154 -5.74 6.93 -15.96
C LYS A 154 -5.25 8.35 -15.74
N ARG A 155 -4.70 8.60 -14.55
CA ARG A 155 -4.06 9.90 -14.23
C ARG A 155 -2.65 10.05 -14.81
N SER A 156 -2.01 8.95 -15.19
CA SER A 156 -0.65 8.91 -15.75
C SER A 156 -0.64 8.32 -17.16
N GLN A 157 0.50 8.39 -17.85
CA GLN A 157 0.66 7.78 -19.16
C GLN A 157 0.17 6.31 -19.15
N PRO A 158 -0.74 5.92 -20.06
CA PRO A 158 -1.21 4.55 -20.16
C PRO A 158 -0.05 3.61 -20.52
N THR A 159 0.11 2.52 -19.78
CA THR A 159 0.98 1.39 -20.14
C THR A 159 0.18 0.34 -20.92
N PRO A 160 0.82 -0.57 -21.69
CA PRO A 160 0.11 -1.61 -22.45
C PRO A 160 -0.83 -2.50 -21.62
N SER A 161 -0.60 -2.59 -20.31
CA SER A 161 -1.47 -3.27 -19.35
C SER A 161 -2.85 -2.61 -19.18
N ALA A 162 -3.07 -1.41 -19.72
CA ALA A 162 -4.35 -0.69 -19.68
C ALA A 162 -5.25 -0.99 -20.91
N VAL A 163 -4.83 -1.89 -21.80
CA VAL A 163 -5.53 -2.23 -23.06
C VAL A 163 -6.03 -3.69 -23.06
N TYR A 164 -6.06 -4.37 -21.90
CA TYR A 164 -6.43 -5.78 -21.78
C TYR A 164 -7.63 -6.01 -20.87
#